data_AF-A0A356B2K3-F1
#
_entry.id   AF-A0A356B2K3-F1
#
_cell.length_a   1.000
_cell.length_b   1.000
_cell.length_c   1.000
_cell.angle_alpha   90.00
_cell.angle_beta   90.00
_cell.angle_gamma   90.00
#
_symmetry.space_group_name_H-M   'P 1'
#
loop_
_entity.id
_entity.type
_entity.pdbx_description
1 polymer ?
#
loop_
_entity_poly.entity_id
_entity_poly.type
_entity_poly.pdbx_seq_one_letter_code
_entity_poly.pdbx_strand_id
1 'polypeptide(L)'
;LKVFRHKKDDTTVAFFVNEQIVRKDGLIDGTNNVSDPDAFKTVFSEDDNTITGNPVMPTGYVSNKVIILHKEEWEIGLDVGDNVLNIHIPGGRGRMPYEDCAYSLKTAISFYKEHYPNEHPKAFYCSSWLLGNGLELLLKEDSNIIRFQREFYLAPVKSDEKGTNFFMFGKYDISDVTPKTTLEKKLFEYMDKGIYMYNGCGFILFKDIQRYGEQYYRNRFITL
;
A
#
# COMPACT_ATOMS: atom_id res chain seq x y z
N LEU A 1 -0.58 5.66 9.94
CA LEU A 1 0.45 4.65 10.28
C LEU A 1 1.59 5.38 10.96
N LYS A 2 2.32 4.70 11.84
CA LYS A 2 3.64 5.13 12.29
C LYS A 2 4.66 4.13 11.78
N VAL A 3 5.75 4.62 11.17
CA VAL A 3 6.73 3.83 10.44
C VAL A 3 8.08 3.97 11.12
N PHE A 4 8.73 2.83 11.36
CA PHE A 4 10.02 2.71 11.99
C PHE A 4 11.03 2.10 11.03
N ARG A 5 12.28 2.52 11.16
CA ARG A 5 13.41 2.02 10.38
C ARG A 5 14.50 1.49 11.29
N HIS A 6 15.02 0.33 10.96
CA HIS A 6 16.17 -0.22 11.65
C HIS A 6 17.42 0.56 11.27
N LYS A 7 18.20 1.02 12.26
CA LYS A 7 19.34 1.92 12.09
C LYS A 7 20.51 1.29 11.33
N LYS A 8 20.58 -0.05 11.27
CA LYS A 8 21.73 -0.78 10.68
C LYS A 8 21.48 -1.23 9.24
N ASP A 9 20.31 -1.82 8.97
CA ASP A 9 20.02 -2.46 7.67
C ASP A 9 18.86 -1.82 6.91
N ASP A 10 18.33 -0.70 7.43
CA ASP A 10 17.22 0.07 6.88
C ASP A 10 15.88 -0.68 6.78
N THR A 11 15.73 -1.84 7.43
CA THR A 11 14.46 -2.57 7.47
C THR A 11 13.35 -1.66 7.94
N THR A 12 12.19 -1.69 7.27
CA THR A 12 11.06 -0.80 7.56
C THR A 12 9.88 -1.58 8.11
N VAL A 13 9.29 -1.09 9.19
CA VAL A 13 8.11 -1.66 9.84
C VAL A 13 7.08 -0.57 10.09
N ALA A 14 5.82 -0.80 9.72
CA ALA A 14 4.73 0.12 9.98
C ALA A 14 3.70 -0.48 10.93
N PHE A 15 3.08 0.37 11.75
CA PHE A 15 1.98 0.01 12.64
C PHE A 15 0.80 0.96 12.44
N PHE A 16 -0.41 0.43 12.64
CA PHE A 16 -1.58 1.28 12.89
C PHE A 16 -1.51 1.84 14.30
N VAL A 17 -1.54 3.17 14.44
CA VAL A 17 -1.53 3.84 15.75
C VAL A 17 -2.89 3.73 16.44
N ASN A 18 -3.97 3.84 15.65
CA ASN A 18 -5.32 3.65 16.13
C ASN A 18 -5.74 2.19 15.93
N GLU A 19 -6.43 1.61 16.92
CA GLU A 19 -6.98 0.26 16.86
C GLU A 19 -7.74 0.04 15.54
N GLN A 20 -7.37 -1.03 14.83
CA GLN A 20 -8.11 -1.55 13.69
C GLN A 20 -8.69 -2.92 14.06
N ILE A 21 -9.84 -3.26 13.47
CA ILE A 21 -10.37 -4.63 13.47
C ILE A 21 -9.90 -5.29 12.18
N VAL A 22 -9.20 -6.41 12.29
CA VAL A 22 -8.53 -7.09 11.18
C VAL A 22 -8.99 -8.54 11.14
N ARG A 23 -9.39 -9.00 9.96
CA ARG A 23 -9.77 -10.40 9.71
C ARG A 23 -8.56 -11.32 9.81
N LYS A 24 -8.80 -12.63 9.89
CA LYS A 24 -7.71 -13.62 9.96
C LYS A 24 -6.79 -13.63 8.73
N ASP A 25 -7.28 -13.13 7.59
CA ASP A 25 -6.49 -12.98 6.36
C ASP A 25 -5.63 -11.71 6.32
N GLY A 26 -5.69 -10.88 7.37
CA GLY A 26 -4.87 -9.67 7.50
C GLY A 26 -5.47 -8.42 6.83
N LEU A 27 -6.66 -8.50 6.24
CA LEU A 27 -7.37 -7.33 5.72
C LEU A 27 -8.21 -6.64 6.81
N ILE A 28 -8.50 -5.35 6.64
CA ILE A 28 -9.37 -4.62 7.57
C ILE A 28 -10.80 -5.18 7.48
N ASP A 29 -11.42 -5.42 8.63
CA ASP A 29 -12.77 -5.97 8.72
C ASP A 29 -13.81 -5.06 8.05
N GLY A 30 -14.72 -5.68 7.30
CA GLY A 30 -15.72 -4.98 6.50
C GLY A 30 -15.23 -4.47 5.15
N THR A 31 -13.99 -4.78 4.73
CA THR A 31 -13.57 -4.61 3.33
C THR A 31 -14.47 -5.46 2.43
N ASN A 32 -15.01 -4.88 1.35
CA ASN A 32 -16.05 -5.48 0.50
C ASN A 32 -17.30 -5.96 1.27
N ASN A 33 -17.65 -5.30 2.38
CA ASN A 33 -18.73 -5.72 3.29
C ASN A 33 -18.56 -7.15 3.84
N VAL A 34 -17.33 -7.68 3.84
CA VAL A 34 -17.01 -9.00 4.40
C VAL A 34 -16.38 -8.80 5.78
N SER A 35 -17.05 -9.33 6.79
CA SER A 35 -16.56 -9.39 8.16
C SER A 35 -16.17 -10.82 8.57
N ASP A 36 -15.26 -10.93 9.52
CA ASP A 36 -14.77 -12.19 10.08
C ASP A 36 -15.11 -12.26 11.58
N PRO A 37 -15.89 -13.26 12.03
CA PRO A 37 -16.19 -13.42 13.47
C PRO A 37 -14.94 -13.69 14.31
N ASP A 38 -13.86 -14.20 13.69
CA ASP A 38 -12.58 -14.45 14.33
C ASP A 38 -11.59 -13.29 14.15
N ALA A 39 -12.07 -12.09 13.79
CA ALA A 39 -11.23 -10.91 13.64
C ALA A 39 -10.54 -10.51 14.96
N PHE A 40 -9.33 -9.97 14.84
CA PHE A 40 -8.55 -9.47 15.97
C PHE A 40 -8.45 -7.94 15.95
N LYS A 41 -8.19 -7.37 17.12
CA LYS A 41 -7.89 -5.94 17.27
C LYS A 41 -6.39 -5.73 17.25
N THR A 42 -5.91 -4.77 16.45
CA THR A 42 -4.49 -4.43 16.45
C THR A 42 -4.12 -3.72 17.75
N VAL A 43 -2.98 -4.08 18.33
CA VAL A 43 -2.36 -3.33 19.41
C VAL A 43 -1.25 -2.43 18.89
N PHE A 44 -1.10 -1.26 19.52
CA PHE A 44 0.04 -0.37 19.37
C PHE A 44 0.30 0.32 20.70
N SER A 45 1.53 0.20 21.21
CA SER A 45 2.00 0.91 22.39
C SER A 45 3.46 1.29 22.24
N GLU A 46 3.81 2.46 22.77
CA GLU A 46 5.15 3.01 22.72
C GLU A 46 5.54 3.53 24.10
N ASP A 47 6.66 3.04 24.64
CA ASP A 47 7.27 3.54 25.87
C ASP A 47 8.66 4.13 25.58
N ASP A 48 9.44 4.47 26.60
CA ASP A 48 10.76 5.09 26.42
C ASP A 48 11.78 4.20 25.67
N ASN A 49 11.62 2.88 25.74
CA ASN A 49 12.59 1.90 25.24
C ASN A 49 12.07 1.06 24.07
N THR A 50 10.76 0.88 23.95
CA THR A 50 10.17 -0.08 23.02
C THR A 50 8.96 0.46 22.26
N ILE A 51 8.73 -0.13 21.09
CA ILE A 51 7.50 -0.02 20.32
C ILE A 51 6.92 -1.43 20.17
N THR A 52 5.69 -1.64 20.59
CA THR A 52 5.02 -2.94 20.53
C THR A 52 3.75 -2.82 19.69
N GLY A 53 3.54 -3.75 18.76
CA GLY A 53 2.28 -3.78 18.01
C GLY A 53 2.17 -4.86 16.95
N ASN A 54 1.01 -4.89 16.29
CA ASN A 54 0.77 -5.72 15.11
C ASN A 54 1.35 -5.05 13.86
N PRO A 55 2.40 -5.60 13.24
CA PRO A 55 3.03 -4.96 12.10
C PRO A 55 2.15 -5.11 10.85
N VAL A 56 2.11 -4.06 10.05
CA VAL A 56 1.62 -4.10 8.67
C VAL A 56 2.75 -4.69 7.81
N MET A 57 2.45 -5.67 6.98
CA MET A 57 3.38 -6.21 6.01
C MET A 57 3.36 -5.36 4.73
N PRO A 58 4.50 -5.16 4.03
CA PRO A 58 4.57 -4.34 2.82
C PRO A 58 3.78 -4.92 1.64
N THR A 59 3.25 -6.13 1.78
CA THR A 59 2.29 -6.76 0.85
C THR A 59 0.85 -6.32 1.09
N GLY A 60 0.57 -5.45 2.06
CA GLY A 60 -0.74 -4.86 2.29
C GLY A 60 -1.66 -5.66 3.22
N TYR A 61 -1.08 -6.44 4.13
CA TYR A 61 -1.83 -7.21 5.13
C TYR A 61 -1.28 -6.90 6.54
N VAL A 62 -2.12 -7.00 7.57
CA VAL A 62 -1.69 -6.89 8.96
C VAL A 62 -1.41 -8.28 9.53
N SER A 63 -0.28 -8.43 10.21
CA SER A 63 0.03 -9.67 10.94
C SER A 63 -0.73 -9.73 12.27
N ASN A 64 -1.29 -10.88 12.61
CA ASN A 64 -1.87 -11.12 13.93
C ASN A 64 -0.80 -11.33 15.03
N LYS A 65 0.47 -11.51 14.65
CA LYS A 65 1.60 -11.60 15.58
C LYS A 65 2.01 -10.20 16.03
N VAL A 66 2.09 -10.01 17.33
CA VAL A 66 2.66 -8.79 17.93
C VAL A 66 4.18 -8.90 17.92
N ILE A 67 4.86 -7.82 17.54
CA ILE A 67 6.31 -7.70 17.62
C ILE A 67 6.70 -6.53 18.52
N ILE A 68 7.95 -6.57 19.01
CA ILE A 68 8.56 -5.54 19.84
C ILE A 68 9.80 -5.03 19.08
N LEU A 69 9.90 -3.71 18.91
CA LEU A 69 11.07 -3.03 18.36
C LEU A 69 11.75 -2.25 19.49
N HIS A 70 13.06 -2.42 19.64
CA HIS A 70 13.85 -1.67 20.62
C HIS A 70 14.29 -0.32 20.04
N LYS A 71 13.97 0.79 20.70
CA LYS A 71 14.29 2.17 20.23
C LYS A 71 15.79 2.46 20.10
N GLU A 72 16.63 1.66 20.74
CA GLU A 72 18.08 1.68 20.55
C GLU A 72 18.47 1.30 19.12
N GLU A 73 17.71 0.40 18.49
CA GLU A 73 17.96 -0.15 17.16
C GLU A 73 17.07 0.46 16.07
N TRP A 74 15.98 1.11 16.45
CA TRP A 74 14.97 1.64 15.53
C TRP A 74 14.79 3.16 15.65
N GLU A 75 14.57 3.82 14.53
CA GLU A 75 14.27 5.25 14.43
C GLU A 75 12.94 5.50 13.72
N ILE A 76 12.34 6.68 13.89
CA ILE A 76 11.12 7.07 13.17
C ILE A 76 11.46 7.33 11.71
N GLY A 77 10.78 6.63 10.80
CA GLY A 77 10.84 6.86 9.35
C GLY A 77 9.74 7.80 8.84
N LEU A 78 8.52 7.67 9.37
CA LEU A 78 7.35 8.49 9.04
C LEU A 78 6.36 8.43 10.19
N ASP A 79 5.82 9.57 10.61
CA ASP A 79 4.82 9.67 11.69
C ASP A 79 3.57 10.45 11.25
N VAL A 80 2.53 10.40 12.09
CA VAL A 80 1.31 11.19 11.91
C VAL A 80 1.66 12.67 11.95
N GLY A 81 1.23 13.40 10.93
CA GLY A 81 1.50 14.83 10.78
C GLY A 81 2.72 15.15 9.90
N ASP A 82 3.51 14.15 9.50
CA ASP A 82 4.59 14.37 8.54
C ASP A 82 4.03 14.72 7.15
N ASN A 83 4.68 15.68 6.49
CA ASN A 83 4.36 16.07 5.13
C ASN A 83 4.70 14.95 4.14
N VAL A 84 3.79 14.68 3.20
CA VAL A 84 3.93 13.68 2.15
C VAL A 84 3.48 14.23 0.81
N LEU A 85 4.04 13.71 -0.29
CA LEU A 85 3.57 14.01 -1.63
C LEU A 85 2.59 12.95 -2.11
N ASN A 86 1.37 13.38 -2.44
CA ASN A 86 0.35 12.48 -2.95
C ASN A 86 0.60 12.18 -4.44
N ILE A 87 0.59 10.91 -4.82
CA ILE A 87 0.70 10.46 -6.20
C ILE A 87 -0.70 10.30 -6.79
N HIS A 88 -0.92 10.91 -7.95
CA HIS A 88 -2.12 10.69 -8.75
C HIS A 88 -1.76 10.05 -10.09
N ILE A 89 -2.52 9.02 -10.49
CA ILE A 89 -2.39 8.38 -11.81
C ILE A 89 -3.54 8.87 -12.70
N PRO A 90 -3.30 9.80 -13.63
CA PRO A 90 -4.37 10.31 -14.50
C PRO A 90 -4.82 9.27 -15.52
N GLY A 91 -6.13 9.15 -15.72
CA GLY A 91 -6.70 8.34 -16.79
C GLY A 91 -6.46 8.93 -18.19
N GLY A 92 -6.66 8.11 -19.24
CA GLY A 92 -6.74 8.57 -20.63
C GLY A 92 -5.41 8.86 -21.34
N ARG A 93 -4.26 8.64 -20.69
CA ARG A 93 -2.92 8.88 -21.29
C ARG A 93 -2.19 7.63 -21.78
N GLY A 94 -2.93 6.54 -21.96
CA GLY A 94 -2.38 5.26 -22.42
C GLY A 94 -1.89 4.39 -21.27
N ARG A 95 -0.87 3.57 -21.54
CA ARG A 95 -0.28 2.68 -20.53
C ARG A 95 0.47 3.53 -19.50
N MET A 96 0.73 2.95 -18.34
CA MET A 96 1.58 3.51 -17.28
C MET A 96 2.91 2.77 -17.32
N PRO A 97 3.93 3.14 -18.14
CA PRO A 97 5.19 2.42 -18.17
C PRO A 97 5.89 2.50 -16.83
N TYR A 98 6.51 1.39 -16.45
CA TYR A 98 7.20 1.28 -15.16
C TYR A 98 8.35 2.31 -15.03
N GLU A 99 9.12 2.51 -16.09
CA GLU A 99 10.24 3.46 -16.11
C GLU A 99 9.77 4.92 -16.01
N ASP A 100 8.62 5.25 -16.61
CA ASP A 100 8.03 6.59 -16.54
C ASP A 100 7.55 6.92 -15.12
N CYS A 101 7.11 5.91 -14.37
CA CYS A 101 6.79 6.07 -12.95
C CYS A 101 8.04 6.42 -12.14
N ALA A 102 9.14 5.69 -12.35
CA ALA A 102 10.42 5.95 -11.70
C ALA A 102 10.94 7.36 -12.03
N TYR A 103 10.87 7.75 -13.30
CA TYR A 103 11.25 9.08 -13.77
C TYR A 103 10.39 10.18 -13.13
N SER A 104 9.07 9.99 -13.07
CA SER A 104 8.15 10.97 -12.47
C SER A 104 8.43 11.18 -10.99
N LEU A 105 8.65 10.10 -10.23
CA LEU A 105 8.96 10.19 -8.79
C LEU A 105 10.31 10.89 -8.55
N LYS A 106 11.35 10.55 -9.31
CA LYS A 106 12.67 11.20 -9.20
C LYS A 106 12.60 12.68 -9.57
N THR A 107 11.87 13.01 -10.63
CA THR A 107 11.64 14.41 -11.05
C THR A 107 10.91 15.20 -9.98
N ALA A 108 9.90 14.62 -9.33
CA ALA A 108 9.16 15.28 -8.26
C ALA A 108 10.06 15.67 -7.08
N ILE A 109 11.04 14.84 -6.70
CA ILE A 109 11.99 15.18 -5.63
C ILE A 109 12.81 16.42 -6.00
N SER A 110 13.39 16.44 -7.20
CA SER A 110 14.16 17.59 -7.68
C SER A 110 13.31 18.86 -7.71
N PHE A 111 12.08 18.76 -8.23
CA PHE A 111 11.14 19.86 -8.30
C PHE A 111 10.78 20.45 -6.93
N TYR A 112 10.45 19.60 -5.95
CA TYR A 112 10.12 20.07 -4.60
C TYR A 112 11.33 20.63 -3.86
N LYS A 113 12.52 20.06 -4.08
CA LYS A 113 13.75 20.60 -3.51
C LYS A 113 14.07 22.01 -4.04
N GLU A 114 13.79 22.26 -5.31
CA GLU A 114 14.07 23.54 -5.97
C GLU A 114 13.01 24.60 -5.64
N HIS A 115 11.72 24.27 -5.79
CA HIS A 115 10.64 25.26 -5.73
C HIS A 115 9.93 25.33 -4.38
N TYR A 116 10.07 24.30 -3.54
CA TYR A 116 9.38 24.18 -2.24
C TYR A 116 10.34 23.71 -1.12
N PRO A 117 11.51 24.36 -0.95
CA PRO A 117 12.57 23.86 -0.07
C PRO A 117 12.16 23.74 1.41
N ASN A 118 11.13 24.47 1.85
CA ASN A 118 10.66 24.48 3.23
C ASN A 118 9.57 23.43 3.54
N GLU A 119 9.03 22.73 2.53
CA GLU A 119 7.93 21.77 2.73
C GLU A 119 8.40 20.43 3.32
N HIS A 120 9.69 20.11 3.12
CA HIS A 120 10.36 18.91 3.64
C HIS A 120 9.53 17.60 3.63
N PRO A 121 8.91 17.22 2.50
CA PRO A 121 8.14 15.98 2.43
C PRO A 121 9.04 14.76 2.73
N LYS A 122 8.54 13.83 3.54
CA LYS A 122 9.29 12.63 3.96
C LYS A 122 8.99 11.38 3.13
N ALA A 123 7.84 11.35 2.45
CA ALA A 123 7.39 10.21 1.68
C ALA A 123 6.52 10.63 0.50
N PHE A 124 6.48 9.76 -0.51
CA PHE A 124 5.35 9.69 -1.41
C PHE A 124 4.26 8.85 -0.78
N TYR A 125 3.00 9.24 -1.00
CA TYR A 125 1.82 8.50 -0.58
C TYR A 125 0.89 8.31 -1.77
N CYS A 126 0.25 7.16 -1.87
CA CYS A 126 -0.74 6.90 -2.90
C CYS A 126 -1.89 6.09 -2.29
N SER A 127 -3.12 6.45 -2.66
CA SER A 127 -4.32 5.68 -2.37
C SER A 127 -5.09 5.49 -3.67
N SER A 128 -5.22 4.25 -4.12
CA SER A 128 -5.77 3.94 -5.43
C SER A 128 -6.27 2.51 -5.51
N TRP A 129 -7.23 2.25 -6.40
CA TRP A 129 -7.62 0.90 -6.78
C TRP A 129 -6.44 0.08 -7.32
N LEU A 130 -5.45 0.75 -7.95
CA LEU A 130 -4.22 0.12 -8.44
C LEU A 130 -3.32 -0.42 -7.32
N LEU A 131 -3.52 0.00 -6.08
CA LEU A 131 -2.76 -0.46 -4.91
C LEU A 131 -3.48 -1.56 -4.13
N GLY A 132 -4.68 -1.98 -4.57
CA GLY A 132 -5.32 -3.17 -4.04
C GLY A 132 -4.46 -4.40 -4.32
N ASN A 133 -3.89 -5.01 -3.29
CA ASN A 133 -3.05 -6.21 -3.40
C ASN A 133 -3.82 -7.42 -3.93
N GLY A 134 -5.16 -7.43 -3.87
CA GLY A 134 -6.01 -8.40 -4.59
C GLY A 134 -5.77 -8.46 -6.10
N LEU A 135 -5.26 -7.38 -6.71
CA LEU A 135 -4.91 -7.35 -8.15
C LEU A 135 -3.77 -8.33 -8.50
N GLU A 136 -2.92 -8.72 -7.54
CA GLU A 136 -1.86 -9.72 -7.77
C GLU A 136 -2.43 -11.10 -8.12
N LEU A 137 -3.69 -11.38 -7.79
CA LEU A 137 -4.38 -12.60 -8.20
C LEU A 137 -4.84 -12.55 -9.67
N LEU A 138 -5.13 -11.36 -10.19
CA LEU A 138 -5.66 -11.15 -11.54
C LEU A 138 -4.55 -10.96 -12.57
N LEU A 139 -3.54 -10.16 -12.22
CA LEU A 139 -2.54 -9.65 -13.12
C LEU A 139 -1.26 -10.49 -13.08
N LYS A 140 -0.56 -10.52 -14.21
CA LYS A 140 0.77 -11.12 -14.26
C LYS A 140 1.76 -10.26 -13.49
N GLU A 141 2.79 -10.89 -12.93
CA GLU A 141 3.84 -10.23 -12.15
C GLU A 141 4.61 -9.17 -12.95
N ASP A 142 4.72 -9.35 -14.28
CA ASP A 142 5.39 -8.44 -15.20
C ASP A 142 4.50 -7.27 -15.67
N SER A 143 3.23 -7.24 -15.27
CA SER A 143 2.33 -6.14 -15.61
C SER A 143 2.77 -4.84 -14.93
N ASN A 144 2.61 -3.71 -15.62
CA ASN A 144 3.05 -2.42 -15.10
C ASN A 144 2.39 -2.05 -13.76
N ILE A 145 1.13 -2.44 -13.55
CA ILE A 145 0.40 -2.19 -12.30
C ILE A 145 1.05 -2.95 -11.16
N ILE A 146 1.33 -4.26 -11.33
CA ILE A 146 1.95 -5.07 -10.29
C ILE A 146 3.38 -4.61 -10.02
N ARG A 147 4.17 -4.32 -11.07
CA ARG A 147 5.52 -3.76 -10.90
C ARG A 147 5.50 -2.45 -10.11
N PHE A 148 4.62 -1.51 -10.47
CA PHE A 148 4.45 -0.26 -9.73
C PHE A 148 4.02 -0.49 -8.28
N GLN A 149 3.02 -1.33 -8.05
CA GLN A 149 2.50 -1.66 -6.73
C GLN A 149 3.56 -2.29 -5.81
N ARG A 150 4.44 -3.15 -6.35
CA ARG A 150 5.51 -3.85 -5.60
C ARG A 150 6.61 -2.93 -5.07
N GLU A 151 6.71 -1.70 -5.57
CA GLU A 151 7.67 -0.70 -5.07
C GLU A 151 7.20 0.00 -3.78
N PHE A 152 5.90 -0.07 -3.46
CA PHE A 152 5.33 0.55 -2.27
C PHE A 152 5.45 -0.34 -1.04
N TYR A 153 5.57 0.29 0.11
CA TYR A 153 5.14 -0.30 1.36
C TYR A 153 3.60 -0.19 1.42
N LEU A 154 2.91 -1.27 1.08
CA LEU A 154 1.45 -1.27 1.08
C LEU A 154 0.88 -1.34 2.50
N ALA A 155 -0.31 -0.78 2.67
CA ALA A 155 -1.12 -0.93 3.86
C ALA A 155 -2.60 -1.15 3.49
N PRO A 156 -3.29 -2.07 4.18
CA PRO A 156 -4.69 -2.33 3.91
C PRO A 156 -5.55 -1.14 4.36
N VAL A 157 -6.62 -0.89 3.63
CA VAL A 157 -7.63 0.11 3.98
C VAL A 157 -9.01 -0.50 3.81
N LYS A 158 -9.93 -0.21 4.73
CA LYS A 158 -11.33 -0.61 4.57
C LYS A 158 -11.91 0.08 3.35
N SER A 159 -12.18 -0.68 2.31
CA SER A 159 -12.70 -0.16 1.05
C SER A 159 -13.54 -1.21 0.31
N ASP A 160 -14.07 -0.82 -0.85
CA ASP A 160 -14.92 -1.65 -1.70
C ASP A 160 -14.44 -1.62 -3.17
N GLU A 161 -15.12 -2.37 -4.02
CA GLU A 161 -14.84 -2.54 -5.44
C GLU A 161 -15.22 -1.33 -6.31
N LYS A 162 -15.93 -0.33 -5.75
CA LYS A 162 -16.48 0.79 -6.53
C LYS A 162 -15.40 1.59 -7.25
N GLY A 163 -14.24 1.74 -6.63
CA GLY A 163 -13.08 2.38 -7.26
C GLY A 163 -12.66 1.63 -8.52
N THR A 164 -12.41 0.33 -8.39
CA THR A 164 -12.06 -0.54 -9.51
C THR A 164 -13.12 -0.50 -10.61
N ASN A 165 -14.41 -0.60 -10.26
CA ASN A 165 -15.51 -0.60 -11.21
C ASN A 165 -15.54 0.71 -12.02
N PHE A 166 -15.48 1.85 -11.32
CA PHE A 166 -15.52 3.15 -11.97
C PHE A 166 -14.35 3.37 -12.92
N PHE A 167 -13.12 3.06 -12.50
CA PHE A 167 -11.95 3.29 -13.35
C PHE A 167 -11.82 2.27 -14.50
N MET A 168 -12.40 1.08 -14.38
CA MET A 168 -12.36 0.07 -15.44
C MET A 168 -13.52 0.22 -16.44
N PHE A 169 -14.71 0.61 -15.99
CA PHE A 169 -15.94 0.58 -16.79
C PHE A 169 -16.65 1.93 -16.91
N GLY A 170 -16.19 2.97 -16.21
CA GLY A 170 -16.81 4.30 -16.19
C GLY A 170 -18.11 4.38 -15.37
N LYS A 171 -18.42 3.35 -14.57
CA LYS A 171 -19.62 3.26 -13.74
C LYS A 171 -19.42 2.35 -12.53
N TYR A 172 -20.23 2.54 -11.49
CA TYR A 172 -20.14 1.77 -10.24
C TYR A 172 -20.87 0.43 -10.29
N ASP A 173 -22.07 0.41 -10.88
CA ASP A 173 -22.82 -0.81 -11.15
C ASP A 173 -22.35 -1.41 -12.47
N ILE A 174 -21.92 -2.67 -12.41
CA ILE A 174 -21.36 -3.41 -13.55
C ILE A 174 -22.16 -4.68 -13.85
N SER A 175 -23.36 -4.82 -13.28
CA SER A 175 -24.24 -6.00 -13.48
C SER A 175 -24.66 -6.22 -14.93
N ASP A 176 -24.70 -5.15 -15.73
CA ASP A 176 -25.03 -5.14 -17.16
C ASP A 176 -23.79 -5.09 -18.08
N VAL A 177 -22.58 -5.13 -17.52
CA VAL A 177 -21.34 -5.07 -18.31
C VAL A 177 -21.02 -6.43 -18.93
N THR A 178 -20.72 -6.41 -20.22
CA THR A 178 -20.10 -7.57 -20.91
C THR A 178 -18.58 -7.36 -21.00
N PRO A 179 -17.75 -8.22 -20.37
CA PRO A 179 -16.30 -8.03 -20.34
C PRO A 179 -15.66 -8.28 -21.71
N LYS A 180 -14.86 -7.31 -22.16
CA LYS A 180 -14.22 -7.28 -23.48
C LYS A 180 -12.74 -7.65 -23.41
N THR A 181 -12.01 -7.08 -22.46
CA THR A 181 -10.56 -7.30 -22.32
C THR A 181 -10.24 -8.49 -21.42
N THR A 182 -9.02 -9.03 -21.52
CA THR A 182 -8.56 -10.13 -20.64
C THR A 182 -8.62 -9.74 -19.16
N LEU A 183 -8.34 -8.47 -18.83
CA LEU A 183 -8.43 -7.98 -17.45
C LEU A 183 -9.87 -7.99 -16.96
N GLU A 184 -10.80 -7.46 -17.76
CA GLU A 184 -12.22 -7.45 -17.42
C GLU A 184 -12.75 -8.88 -17.24
N LYS A 185 -12.44 -9.79 -18.16
CA LYS A 185 -12.88 -11.20 -18.07
C LYS A 185 -12.39 -11.87 -16.79
N LYS A 186 -11.14 -11.65 -16.43
CA LYS A 186 -10.56 -12.17 -15.18
C LYS A 186 -11.22 -11.56 -13.95
N LEU A 187 -11.52 -10.26 -13.97
CA LEU A 187 -12.24 -9.62 -12.87
C LEU A 187 -13.58 -10.30 -12.61
N PHE A 188 -14.39 -10.50 -13.67
CA PHE A 188 -15.67 -11.20 -13.56
C PHE A 188 -15.51 -12.65 -13.08
N GLU A 189 -14.54 -13.41 -13.62
CA GLU A 189 -14.27 -14.79 -13.17
C GLU A 189 -13.94 -14.87 -11.66
N TYR A 190 -13.24 -13.87 -11.13
CA TYR A 190 -12.90 -13.82 -9.70
C TYR A 190 -14.08 -13.37 -8.84
N MET A 191 -14.89 -12.43 -9.34
CA MET A 191 -16.13 -12.05 -8.67
C MET A 191 -17.10 -13.23 -8.54
N ASP A 192 -17.21 -14.08 -9.57
CA ASP A 192 -18.01 -15.31 -9.54
C ASP A 192 -17.50 -16.31 -8.46
N LYS A 193 -16.23 -16.22 -8.07
CA LYS A 193 -15.61 -16.99 -6.97
C LYS A 193 -15.69 -16.28 -5.63
N GLY A 194 -16.38 -15.14 -5.53
CA GLY A 194 -16.50 -14.33 -4.33
C GLY A 194 -15.26 -13.49 -4.00
N ILE A 195 -14.35 -13.29 -4.95
CA ILE A 195 -13.14 -12.48 -4.78
C ILE A 195 -13.37 -11.12 -5.45
N TYR A 196 -13.53 -10.10 -4.62
CA TYR A 196 -13.78 -8.72 -5.05
C TYR A 196 -12.52 -7.88 -4.92
N MET A 197 -12.32 -6.97 -5.86
CA MET A 197 -11.24 -5.98 -5.79
C MET A 197 -11.58 -4.90 -4.76
N TYR A 198 -10.57 -4.19 -4.29
CA TYR A 198 -10.68 -3.14 -3.30
C TYR A 198 -9.53 -2.15 -3.48
N ASN A 199 -9.64 -0.98 -2.85
CA ASN A 199 -8.56 0.00 -2.88
C ASN A 199 -7.47 -0.37 -1.87
N GLY A 200 -6.24 -0.02 -2.21
CA GLY A 200 -5.12 -0.04 -1.28
C GLY A 200 -4.54 1.36 -1.10
N CYS A 201 -3.68 1.50 -0.10
CA CYS A 201 -2.77 2.62 -0.03
C CYS A 201 -1.34 2.14 0.22
N GLY A 202 -0.39 3.03 0.03
CA GLY A 202 1.00 2.75 0.31
C GLY A 202 1.86 3.99 0.28
N PHE A 203 3.09 3.83 0.75
CA PHE A 203 4.08 4.89 0.72
C PHE A 203 5.44 4.41 0.18
N ILE A 204 6.23 5.37 -0.28
CA ILE A 204 7.66 5.21 -0.55
C ILE A 204 8.36 6.35 0.18
N LEU A 205 9.22 6.04 1.14
CA LEU A 205 10.01 7.06 1.83
C LEU A 205 10.94 7.74 0.83
N PHE A 206 11.10 9.05 0.93
CA PHE A 206 11.94 9.83 0.02
C PHE A 206 13.38 9.31 0.00
N LYS A 207 13.89 8.92 1.16
CA LYS A 207 15.23 8.35 1.29
C LYS A 207 15.38 6.94 0.73
N ASP A 208 14.33 6.33 0.18
CA ASP A 208 14.40 5.01 -0.46
C ASP A 208 14.12 5.09 -1.98
N ILE A 209 13.84 6.27 -2.53
CA ILE A 209 13.50 6.41 -3.96
C ILE A 209 14.60 5.92 -4.91
N GLN A 210 15.86 6.03 -4.49
CA GLN A 210 17.01 5.54 -5.24
C GLN A 210 17.04 4.01 -5.34
N ARG A 211 16.29 3.31 -4.47
CA ARG A 211 16.11 1.85 -4.46
C ARG A 211 14.88 1.40 -5.25
N TYR A 212 14.21 2.31 -5.96
CA TYR A 212 13.09 1.97 -6.85
C TYR A 212 13.55 0.99 -7.93
N GLY A 213 12.88 -0.15 -8.06
CA GLY A 213 13.31 -1.30 -8.88
C GLY A 213 13.81 -2.48 -8.06
N GLU A 214 14.16 -2.27 -6.79
CA GLU A 214 14.62 -3.33 -5.90
C GLU A 214 13.46 -4.01 -5.16
N GLN A 215 12.21 -3.53 -5.31
CA GLN A 215 11.07 -3.92 -4.47
C GLN A 215 11.45 -3.90 -2.98
N TYR A 216 12.11 -2.80 -2.61
CA TYR A 216 12.95 -2.65 -1.43
C TYR A 216 12.26 -3.14 -0.14
N TYR A 217 11.02 -2.70 0.07
CA TYR A 217 10.27 -3.02 1.28
C TYR A 217 9.90 -4.50 1.38
N ARG A 218 9.49 -5.13 0.27
CA ARG A 218 9.08 -6.54 0.24
C ARG A 218 10.26 -7.48 0.47
N ASN A 219 11.40 -7.17 -0.13
CA ASN A 219 12.59 -8.04 -0.09
C ASN A 219 13.38 -7.96 1.23
N ARG A 220 13.05 -7.02 2.12
CA ARG A 220 13.73 -6.84 3.41
C ARG A 220 12.83 -6.89 4.62
N PHE A 221 11.56 -7.24 4.44
CA PHE A 221 10.66 -7.33 5.57
C PHE A 221 11.03 -8.49 6.48
N ILE A 222 10.82 -8.30 7.78
CA ILE A 222 11.05 -9.32 8.80
C ILE A 222 10.19 -10.53 8.44
N THR A 223 10.79 -11.72 8.36
CA THR A 223 10.01 -12.96 8.23
C THR A 223 9.36 -13.24 9.58
N LEU A 224 8.04 -13.05 9.68
CA LEU A 224 7.28 -13.15 10.93
C LEU A 224 6.77 -14.55 11.25
#